data_AF-A0A7C4VZS8-F1
#
_entry.id   AF-A0A7C4VZS8-F1
#
_cell.length_a   1.000
_cell.length_b   1.000
_cell.length_c   1.000
_cell.angle_alpha   90.00
_cell.angle_beta   90.00
_cell.angle_gamma   90.00
#
_symmetry.space_group_name_H-M   'P 1'
#
loop_
_entity.id
_entity.type
_entity.pdbx_description
1 polymer ?
#
loop_
_entity_poly.entity_id
_entity_poly.type
_entity_poly.pdbx_seq_one_letter_code
_entity_poly.pdbx_strand_id
1 'polypeptide(L)'
;MAAVGLAAFCIGAQAADVEWIGGSGSWTSGANWSLGHPPVTGDLARFSVASGSYVVLVDTNPSLLGIVVSGSAAWTWTNAAATVTSGSFGFSYHNSSTGTWAVRLAGPGGLTVSNGLLVLSVSNAFSGVTSVGGGGTLRMASSGALGATSNVMVGAGGMLELAAGVGAVSRPLMLSGYGVASNGALRSSSGTNAWNGNVTLSADAGIGVAAGTLTVGGAISGPGQLTKLGAGQLTLNAANTFSGGMALAGGTVAINGENRLGVTDAPIFFQGSATLLGTANITLSAGRTVTIQTNAVAGFDGTVTWVVSGPIVGPGGLLKKGSGKLTLAGANTYSGGTTVSNGVLEIGNGGTAGTLPGDVVNFATLLFNRADAWTYAGSIGGTGAVIKAGAGAPIGLPKQSA
;
A
#
# COMPACT_ATOMS: atom_id res chain seq x y z
N MET A 1 6.50 -40.23 -26.89
CA MET A 1 6.73 -39.63 -25.56
C MET A 1 8.13 -39.04 -25.57
N ALA A 2 8.24 -37.72 -25.69
CA ALA A 2 9.53 -37.03 -25.71
C ALA A 2 10.05 -36.88 -24.28
N ALA A 3 11.24 -37.41 -24.01
CA ALA A 3 11.97 -37.17 -22.78
C ALA A 3 12.39 -35.71 -22.74
N VAL A 4 11.84 -34.93 -21.81
CA VAL A 4 12.34 -33.58 -21.53
C VAL A 4 13.53 -33.74 -20.61
N GLY A 5 14.73 -33.64 -21.17
CA GLY A 5 16.00 -33.73 -20.44
C GLY A 5 16.09 -32.63 -19.38
N LEU A 6 16.34 -33.05 -18.14
CA LEU A 6 16.66 -32.16 -17.03
C LEU A 6 18.09 -31.65 -17.23
N ALA A 7 18.25 -30.41 -17.70
CA ALA A 7 19.56 -29.79 -17.79
C ALA A 7 20.05 -29.42 -16.38
N ALA A 8 21.17 -30.01 -15.96
CA ALA A 8 21.91 -29.58 -14.78
C ALA A 8 22.45 -28.15 -15.04
N PHE A 9 22.00 -27.17 -14.26
CA PHE A 9 22.48 -25.80 -14.36
C PHE A 9 23.53 -25.53 -13.29
N CYS A 10 24.79 -25.42 -13.72
CA CYS A 10 25.90 -24.99 -12.88
C CYS A 10 25.66 -23.57 -12.37
N ILE A 11 25.64 -23.42 -11.05
CA ILE A 11 25.86 -22.15 -10.36
C ILE A 11 27.32 -21.78 -10.58
N GLY A 12 27.64 -20.50 -10.77
CA GLY A 12 29.02 -19.97 -10.83
C GLY A 12 29.79 -20.06 -9.51
N ALA A 13 29.47 -21.02 -8.64
CA ALA A 13 30.31 -21.45 -7.54
C ALA A 13 31.19 -22.58 -8.08
N GLN A 14 32.46 -22.63 -7.67
CA GLN A 14 33.34 -23.78 -7.97
C GLN A 14 32.57 -25.07 -7.66
N ALA A 15 32.72 -26.08 -8.53
CA ALA A 15 31.96 -27.33 -8.55
C ALA A 15 32.12 -28.22 -7.30
N ALA A 16 32.51 -27.66 -6.16
CA ALA A 16 32.89 -28.36 -4.94
C ALA A 16 31.76 -28.62 -3.93
N ASP A 17 30.66 -27.87 -3.96
CA ASP A 17 29.74 -27.78 -2.81
C ASP A 17 28.28 -28.20 -3.12
N VAL A 18 28.09 -29.37 -3.75
CA VAL A 18 26.78 -30.03 -3.83
C VAL A 18 26.78 -31.22 -2.88
N GLU A 19 25.96 -31.17 -1.82
CA GLU A 19 25.82 -32.27 -0.86
C GLU A 19 24.41 -32.88 -0.96
N TRP A 20 24.33 -34.12 -1.44
CA TRP A 20 23.10 -34.92 -1.42
C TRP A 20 22.96 -35.57 -0.06
N ILE A 21 21.82 -35.38 0.61
CA ILE A 21 21.53 -36.03 1.89
C ILE A 21 20.46 -37.10 1.64
N GLY A 22 20.93 -38.28 1.25
CA GLY A 22 20.21 -39.56 1.22
C GLY A 22 21.10 -40.64 1.83
N GLY A 23 20.52 -41.66 2.45
CA GLY A 23 21.18 -42.59 3.37
C GLY A 23 22.60 -43.07 2.98
N SER A 24 23.52 -42.90 3.95
CA SER A 24 24.90 -43.43 4.04
C SER A 24 25.74 -43.49 2.76
N GLY A 25 26.56 -42.46 2.54
CA GLY A 25 27.74 -42.51 1.67
C GLY A 25 28.45 -41.15 1.62
N SER A 26 29.77 -41.13 1.82
CA SER A 26 30.61 -39.93 1.75
C SER A 26 31.04 -39.66 0.30
N TRP A 27 30.92 -38.43 -0.20
CA TRP A 27 31.35 -38.10 -1.56
C TRP A 27 31.93 -36.69 -1.71
N THR A 28 33.09 -36.62 -2.37
CA THR A 28 33.81 -35.41 -2.76
C THR A 28 33.61 -35.08 -4.23
N SER A 29 33.80 -33.81 -4.58
CA SER A 29 33.50 -33.23 -5.89
C SER A 29 34.51 -33.58 -6.99
N GLY A 30 33.98 -33.79 -8.20
CA GLY A 30 34.76 -33.87 -9.43
C GLY A 30 34.25 -34.93 -10.41
N ALA A 31 33.85 -34.46 -11.60
CA ALA A 31 33.51 -35.21 -12.81
C ALA A 31 32.08 -35.77 -12.96
N ASN A 32 31.51 -35.40 -14.11
CA ASN A 32 30.38 -35.96 -14.84
C ASN A 32 29.77 -37.28 -14.30
N TRP A 33 28.49 -37.17 -13.93
CA TRP A 33 27.46 -38.21 -13.96
C TRP A 33 27.90 -39.55 -14.56
N SER A 34 28.29 -40.51 -13.71
CA SER A 34 28.08 -41.93 -14.02
C SER A 34 28.06 -42.81 -12.77
N LEU A 35 26.94 -43.55 -12.65
CA LEU A 35 26.72 -44.85 -12.01
C LEU A 35 26.86 -44.96 -10.48
N GLY A 36 25.71 -45.06 -9.81
CA GLY A 36 25.62 -45.57 -8.44
C GLY A 36 24.20 -45.66 -7.87
N HIS A 37 23.34 -44.68 -8.17
CA HIS A 37 21.90 -44.75 -7.88
C HIS A 37 21.20 -43.63 -8.67
N PRO A 38 20.29 -43.92 -9.63
CA PRO A 38 19.41 -42.88 -10.13
C PRO A 38 18.58 -42.34 -8.95
N PRO A 39 18.33 -41.02 -8.87
CA PRO A 39 17.49 -40.46 -7.81
C PRO A 39 16.15 -41.19 -7.80
N VAL A 40 15.76 -41.69 -6.64
CA VAL A 40 14.49 -42.37 -6.41
C VAL A 40 13.48 -41.38 -5.80
N THR A 41 12.20 -41.72 -5.88
CA THR A 41 11.12 -40.97 -5.26
C THR A 41 11.41 -40.75 -3.77
N GLY A 42 11.81 -39.54 -3.39
CA GLY A 42 12.08 -39.14 -2.00
C GLY A 42 13.41 -38.40 -1.79
N ASP A 43 14.29 -38.35 -2.79
CA ASP A 43 15.62 -37.78 -2.60
C ASP A 43 15.62 -36.23 -2.56
N LEU A 44 16.39 -35.66 -1.64
CA LEU A 44 16.56 -34.21 -1.46
C LEU A 44 17.92 -33.75 -2.00
N ALA A 45 17.93 -32.85 -2.99
CA ALA A 45 19.16 -32.20 -3.43
C ALA A 45 19.34 -30.88 -2.67
N ARG A 46 20.45 -30.72 -1.94
CA ARG A 46 20.82 -29.45 -1.28
C ARG A 46 21.98 -28.81 -2.03
N PHE A 47 21.78 -27.58 -2.47
CA PHE A 47 22.85 -26.75 -3.04
C PHE A 47 23.27 -25.74 -1.99
N SER A 48 24.51 -25.82 -1.51
CA SER A 48 25.12 -24.78 -0.68
C SER A 48 25.57 -23.65 -1.59
N VAL A 49 25.14 -22.42 -1.33
CA VAL A 49 25.48 -21.26 -2.18
C VAL A 49 26.48 -20.31 -1.50
N ALA A 50 26.72 -20.48 -0.20
CA ALA A 50 27.77 -19.91 0.66
C ALA A 50 27.44 -20.31 2.12
N SER A 51 28.36 -20.11 3.07
CA SER A 51 28.23 -20.56 4.46
C SER A 51 26.84 -20.28 5.06
N GLY A 52 26.06 -21.35 5.27
CA GLY A 52 24.76 -21.30 5.94
C GLY A 52 23.52 -21.05 5.07
N SER A 53 23.64 -21.00 3.73
CA SER A 53 22.47 -20.89 2.83
C SER A 53 22.31 -22.12 1.95
N TYR A 54 21.10 -22.70 1.93
CA TYR A 54 20.78 -23.92 1.20
C TYR A 54 19.57 -23.71 0.28
N VAL A 55 19.69 -24.12 -0.98
CA VAL A 55 18.54 -24.36 -1.88
C VAL A 55 18.23 -25.85 -1.83
N VAL A 56 17.02 -26.20 -1.41
CA VAL A 56 16.56 -27.59 -1.42
C VAL A 56 15.63 -27.77 -2.61
N LEU A 57 16.03 -28.63 -3.56
CA LEU A 57 15.13 -29.14 -4.59
C LEU A 57 14.56 -30.47 -4.09
N VAL A 58 13.24 -30.53 -3.93
CA VAL A 58 12.55 -31.77 -3.58
C VAL A 58 12.06 -32.41 -4.89
N ASP A 59 12.79 -33.40 -5.39
CA ASP A 59 12.42 -34.15 -6.60
C ASP A 59 12.00 -35.58 -6.25
N THR A 60 10.81 -35.97 -6.69
CA THR A 60 10.35 -37.36 -6.59
C THR A 60 9.75 -37.94 -7.88
N ASN A 61 9.81 -37.19 -9.01
CA ASN A 61 9.34 -37.50 -10.40
C ASN A 61 7.86 -37.94 -10.57
N PRO A 62 7.04 -37.43 -11.54
CA PRO A 62 7.28 -36.40 -12.58
C PRO A 62 6.74 -35.00 -12.23
N SER A 63 6.44 -34.76 -10.96
CA SER A 63 5.77 -33.57 -10.42
C SER A 63 6.61 -32.92 -9.33
N LEU A 64 7.67 -32.17 -9.68
CA LEU A 64 8.58 -31.50 -8.73
C LEU A 64 7.82 -30.84 -7.55
N LEU A 65 8.03 -31.32 -6.33
CA LEU A 65 7.20 -31.04 -5.14
C LEU A 65 7.55 -29.72 -4.43
N GLY A 66 8.17 -28.78 -5.14
CA GLY A 66 8.42 -27.42 -4.68
C GLY A 66 9.88 -27.10 -4.43
N ILE A 67 10.17 -25.81 -4.26
CA ILE A 67 11.53 -25.28 -4.10
C ILE A 67 11.57 -24.48 -2.81
N VAL A 68 12.50 -24.81 -1.92
CA VAL A 68 12.68 -24.07 -0.67
C VAL A 68 14.06 -23.41 -0.67
N VAL A 69 14.06 -22.10 -0.50
CA VAL A 69 15.29 -21.32 -0.32
C VAL A 69 15.33 -20.79 1.11
N SER A 70 16.39 -21.13 1.85
CA SER A 70 16.56 -20.75 3.25
C SER A 70 18.02 -20.42 3.57
N GLY A 71 18.24 -19.58 4.59
CA GLY A 71 19.59 -19.19 5.02
C GLY A 71 19.66 -17.77 5.54
N SER A 72 20.89 -17.25 5.59
CA SER A 72 21.20 -15.90 6.10
C SER A 72 22.07 -15.06 5.16
N ALA A 73 22.58 -15.64 4.06
CA ALA A 73 23.39 -14.91 3.09
C ALA A 73 22.51 -14.38 1.94
N ALA A 74 22.93 -13.24 1.38
CA ALA A 74 22.32 -12.70 0.17
C ALA A 74 22.68 -13.58 -1.03
N TRP A 75 21.76 -13.68 -1.99
CA TRP A 75 21.93 -14.55 -3.16
C TRP A 75 21.20 -13.94 -4.37
N THR A 76 21.75 -14.19 -5.57
CA THR A 76 21.17 -13.72 -6.84
C THR A 76 21.19 -14.86 -7.84
N TRP A 77 20.03 -15.13 -8.47
CA TRP A 77 19.97 -16.03 -9.60
C TRP A 77 19.70 -15.25 -10.90
N THR A 78 20.69 -15.20 -11.80
CA THR A 78 20.75 -14.25 -12.93
C THR A 78 20.47 -14.85 -14.31
N ASN A 79 20.21 -16.16 -14.43
CA ASN A 79 19.99 -16.79 -15.74
C ASN A 79 18.56 -16.56 -16.25
N ALA A 80 18.31 -15.38 -16.83
CA ALA A 80 17.00 -14.96 -17.33
C ALA A 80 16.41 -15.85 -18.44
N ALA A 81 17.21 -16.73 -19.07
CA ALA A 81 16.74 -17.68 -20.08
C ALA A 81 16.20 -18.99 -19.48
N ALA A 82 16.48 -19.28 -18.21
CA ALA A 82 15.98 -20.48 -17.56
C ALA A 82 14.50 -20.34 -17.16
N THR A 83 13.77 -21.45 -17.21
CA THR A 83 12.43 -21.55 -16.61
C THR A 83 12.46 -22.64 -15.55
N VAL A 84 12.00 -22.31 -14.35
CA VAL A 84 11.78 -23.26 -13.27
C VAL A 84 10.30 -23.56 -13.19
N THR A 85 9.95 -24.80 -13.47
CA THR A 85 8.57 -25.27 -13.37
C THR A 85 8.41 -26.04 -12.07
N SER A 86 7.69 -25.44 -11.12
CA SER A 86 7.27 -26.16 -9.91
C SER A 86 6.03 -27.01 -10.21
N GLY A 87 5.91 -28.17 -9.58
CA GLY A 87 4.66 -28.93 -9.49
C GLY A 87 3.68 -28.29 -8.50
N SER A 88 2.73 -29.07 -7.98
CA SER A 88 1.61 -28.53 -7.19
C SER A 88 1.97 -27.84 -5.86
N PHE A 89 3.19 -28.00 -5.35
CA PHE A 89 3.60 -27.55 -4.00
C PHE A 89 4.36 -26.21 -3.95
N GLY A 90 4.67 -25.58 -5.09
CA GLY A 90 5.09 -24.18 -5.16
C GLY A 90 6.53 -23.84 -4.73
N PHE A 91 6.85 -22.55 -4.69
CA PHE A 91 8.15 -21.99 -4.30
C PHE A 91 8.03 -21.31 -2.92
N SER A 92 8.98 -21.55 -2.01
CA SER A 92 8.99 -21.02 -0.65
C SER A 92 10.31 -20.33 -0.33
N TYR A 93 10.23 -19.08 0.13
CA TYR A 93 11.36 -18.25 0.53
C TYR A 93 11.35 -17.96 2.03
N HIS A 94 12.44 -18.36 2.69
CA HIS A 94 12.64 -18.31 4.14
C HIS A 94 14.10 -17.94 4.46
N ASN A 95 14.62 -16.84 3.91
CA ASN A 95 16.00 -16.39 4.16
C ASN A 95 15.98 -14.98 4.73
N SER A 96 16.79 -14.72 5.77
CA SER A 96 16.80 -13.44 6.48
C SER A 96 17.48 -12.30 5.71
N SER A 97 18.17 -12.61 4.62
CA SER A 97 18.82 -11.65 3.73
C SER A 97 18.03 -11.42 2.43
N THR A 98 18.57 -10.59 1.54
CA THR A 98 17.97 -10.30 0.24
C THR A 98 18.28 -11.40 -0.77
N GLY A 99 17.23 -11.96 -1.36
CA GLY A 99 17.26 -12.86 -2.51
C GLY A 99 16.77 -12.15 -3.76
N THR A 100 17.57 -12.12 -4.82
CA THR A 100 17.15 -11.62 -6.13
C THR A 100 16.93 -12.79 -7.08
N TRP A 101 15.70 -12.92 -7.57
CA TRP A 101 15.31 -13.99 -8.49
C TRP A 101 14.97 -13.42 -9.85
N ALA A 102 15.89 -13.61 -10.81
CA ALA A 102 15.73 -13.16 -12.19
C ALA A 102 15.35 -14.29 -13.16
N VAL A 103 14.86 -15.42 -12.65
CA VAL A 103 14.50 -16.59 -13.46
C VAL A 103 12.99 -16.78 -13.48
N ARG A 104 12.43 -17.22 -14.61
CA ARG A 104 10.99 -17.39 -14.74
C ARG A 104 10.50 -18.58 -13.90
N LEU A 105 9.62 -18.32 -12.93
CA LEU A 105 8.85 -19.34 -12.19
C LEU A 105 7.58 -19.70 -12.97
N ALA A 106 7.28 -20.99 -13.09
CA ALA A 106 6.11 -21.51 -13.79
C ALA A 106 5.50 -22.73 -13.07
N GLY A 107 4.31 -23.13 -13.50
CA GLY A 107 3.62 -24.34 -13.03
C GLY A 107 2.46 -24.07 -12.06
N PRO A 108 1.73 -25.12 -11.63
CA PRO A 108 0.51 -24.96 -10.84
C PRO A 108 0.75 -24.53 -9.39
N GLY A 109 1.98 -24.65 -8.88
CA GLY A 109 2.34 -24.30 -7.51
C GLY A 109 2.23 -22.81 -7.18
N GLY A 110 2.13 -22.51 -5.89
CA GLY A 110 2.11 -21.15 -5.35
C GLY A 110 3.48 -20.57 -5.06
N LEU A 111 3.50 -19.38 -4.46
CA LEU A 111 4.69 -18.69 -3.98
C LEU A 111 4.49 -18.32 -2.52
N THR A 112 5.38 -18.72 -1.62
CA THR A 112 5.37 -18.30 -0.21
C THR A 112 6.63 -17.50 0.11
N VAL A 113 6.48 -16.33 0.73
CA VAL A 113 7.58 -15.50 1.23
C VAL A 113 7.31 -15.21 2.70
N SER A 114 8.12 -15.79 3.58
CA SER A 114 7.86 -15.74 5.02
C SER A 114 8.88 -14.93 5.82
N ASN A 115 10.04 -14.61 5.23
CA ASN A 115 11.10 -13.85 5.85
C ASN A 115 12.00 -13.21 4.77
N GLY A 116 12.70 -12.15 5.15
CA GLY A 116 13.62 -11.39 4.30
C GLY A 116 12.98 -10.86 3.03
N LEU A 117 13.81 -10.45 2.07
CA LEU A 117 13.37 -9.82 0.83
C LEU A 117 13.56 -10.76 -0.36
N LEU A 118 12.48 -11.14 -1.04
CA LEU A 118 12.53 -11.79 -2.34
C LEU A 118 12.18 -10.79 -3.44
N VAL A 119 13.03 -10.67 -4.47
CA VAL A 119 12.81 -9.78 -5.62
C VAL A 119 12.49 -10.60 -6.85
N LEU A 120 11.33 -10.39 -7.47
CA LEU A 120 10.97 -10.97 -8.76
C LEU A 120 11.14 -9.91 -9.85
N SER A 121 12.18 -10.03 -10.65
CA SER A 121 12.53 -9.06 -11.71
C SER A 121 12.05 -9.44 -13.11
N VAL A 122 11.45 -10.62 -13.25
CA VAL A 122 10.93 -11.12 -14.53
C VAL A 122 9.43 -11.42 -14.44
N SER A 123 8.80 -11.59 -15.60
CA SER A 123 7.43 -12.10 -15.67
C SER A 123 7.42 -13.59 -15.38
N ASN A 124 6.56 -14.00 -14.46
CA ASN A 124 6.36 -15.38 -14.05
C ASN A 124 5.04 -15.94 -14.61
N ALA A 125 4.86 -17.24 -14.50
CA ALA A 125 3.66 -17.94 -14.98
C ALA A 125 3.22 -19.07 -14.04
N PHE A 126 3.56 -18.99 -12.75
CA PHE A 126 2.99 -19.88 -11.75
C PHE A 126 1.50 -19.55 -11.54
N SER A 127 0.65 -20.53 -11.25
CA SER A 127 -0.81 -20.33 -11.11
C SER A 127 -1.36 -20.68 -9.73
N GLY A 128 -0.52 -21.00 -8.76
CA GLY A 128 -0.92 -21.13 -7.38
C GLY A 128 -0.90 -19.80 -6.63
N VAL A 129 -1.44 -19.79 -5.42
CA VAL A 129 -1.57 -18.61 -4.55
C VAL A 129 -0.19 -18.02 -4.21
N THR A 130 -0.09 -16.69 -4.20
CA THR A 130 1.06 -16.00 -3.59
C THR A 130 0.72 -15.65 -2.14
N SER A 131 1.54 -16.07 -1.19
CA SER A 131 1.42 -15.79 0.24
C SER A 131 2.66 -15.06 0.75
N VAL A 132 2.48 -13.92 1.40
CA VAL A 132 3.55 -13.13 2.01
C VAL A 132 3.21 -12.90 3.48
N GLY A 133 4.11 -13.24 4.41
CA GLY A 133 3.86 -13.14 5.85
C GLY A 133 5.14 -13.23 6.67
N GLY A 134 5.05 -13.33 8.00
CA GLY A 134 6.17 -13.69 8.88
C GLY A 134 7.34 -12.70 8.92
N GLY A 135 7.18 -11.47 8.41
CA GLY A 135 8.27 -10.51 8.23
C GLY A 135 8.91 -10.52 6.83
N GLY A 136 8.40 -11.35 5.92
CA GLY A 136 8.83 -11.42 4.53
C GLY A 136 8.33 -10.25 3.68
N THR A 137 9.18 -9.83 2.75
CA THR A 137 8.87 -8.85 1.70
C THR A 137 9.01 -9.51 0.33
N LEU A 138 7.95 -9.49 -0.47
CA LEU A 138 7.99 -9.82 -1.89
C LEU A 138 8.03 -8.52 -2.70
N ARG A 139 9.14 -8.25 -3.37
CA ARG A 139 9.28 -7.09 -4.25
C ARG A 139 9.06 -7.46 -5.71
N MET A 140 8.04 -6.87 -6.31
CA MET A 140 7.77 -6.92 -7.74
C MET A 140 8.61 -5.87 -8.45
N ALA A 141 9.53 -6.30 -9.31
CA ALA A 141 10.26 -5.43 -10.24
C ALA A 141 9.78 -5.58 -11.70
N SER A 142 8.71 -6.34 -11.92
CA SER A 142 8.02 -6.50 -13.22
C SER A 142 6.52 -6.59 -13.01
N SER A 143 5.73 -6.05 -13.93
CA SER A 143 4.24 -6.13 -13.91
C SER A 143 3.73 -7.57 -13.98
N GLY A 144 4.51 -8.50 -14.54
CA GLY A 144 4.18 -9.93 -14.62
C GLY A 144 4.75 -10.76 -13.47
N ALA A 145 5.29 -10.14 -12.41
CA ALA A 145 6.03 -10.86 -11.37
C ALA A 145 5.19 -11.90 -10.62
N LEU A 146 3.88 -11.69 -10.47
CA LEU A 146 3.01 -12.55 -9.64
C LEU A 146 2.39 -13.76 -10.36
N GLY A 147 2.90 -14.12 -11.54
CA GLY A 147 2.40 -15.28 -12.25
C GLY A 147 1.02 -15.07 -12.88
N ALA A 148 0.33 -16.19 -13.11
CA ALA A 148 -1.03 -16.27 -13.63
C ALA A 148 -2.09 -15.85 -12.58
N THR A 149 -3.37 -16.10 -12.85
CA THR A 149 -4.58 -15.48 -12.24
C THR A 149 -4.81 -15.72 -10.73
N SER A 150 -3.79 -16.10 -9.98
CA SER A 150 -3.89 -16.46 -8.58
C SER A 150 -4.18 -15.29 -7.66
N ASN A 151 -4.77 -15.60 -6.51
CA ASN A 151 -4.91 -14.67 -5.40
C ASN A 151 -3.55 -14.37 -4.77
N VAL A 152 -3.42 -13.16 -4.25
CA VAL A 152 -2.28 -12.72 -3.44
C VAL A 152 -2.76 -12.47 -2.03
N MET A 153 -2.10 -13.06 -1.05
CA MET A 153 -2.39 -12.91 0.37
C MET A 153 -1.17 -12.29 1.03
N VAL A 154 -1.33 -11.12 1.63
CA VAL A 154 -0.33 -10.49 2.49
C VAL A 154 -0.86 -10.53 3.92
N GLY A 155 -0.37 -11.50 4.68
CA GLY A 155 -0.70 -11.67 6.09
C GLY A 155 0.03 -10.67 6.99
N ALA A 156 -0.32 -10.69 8.27
CA ALA A 156 0.29 -9.83 9.27
C ALA A 156 1.83 -9.91 9.24
N GLY A 157 2.47 -8.74 9.22
CA GLY A 157 3.94 -8.60 9.13
C GLY A 157 4.53 -8.86 7.75
N GLY A 158 3.77 -9.33 6.76
CA GLY A 158 4.22 -9.48 5.38
C GLY A 158 4.11 -8.19 4.56
N MET A 159 4.90 -8.05 3.50
CA MET A 159 4.85 -6.89 2.61
C MET A 159 4.93 -7.30 1.13
N LEU A 160 3.98 -6.86 0.33
CA LEU A 160 4.10 -6.81 -1.12
C LEU A 160 4.59 -5.43 -1.55
N GLU A 161 5.81 -5.35 -2.07
CA GLU A 161 6.42 -4.10 -2.52
C GLU A 161 6.44 -4.00 -4.05
N LEU A 162 6.00 -2.87 -4.58
CA LEU A 162 6.12 -2.49 -5.98
C LEU A 162 7.37 -1.62 -6.15
N ALA A 163 8.29 -2.07 -6.99
CA ALA A 163 9.38 -1.22 -7.48
C ALA A 163 8.83 -0.12 -8.40
N ALA A 164 9.68 0.81 -8.85
CA ALA A 164 9.27 1.86 -9.77
C ALA A 164 8.78 1.29 -11.10
N GLY A 165 7.61 1.74 -11.57
CA GLY A 165 7.09 1.44 -12.91
C GLY A 165 6.37 0.10 -13.05
N VAL A 166 5.94 -0.52 -11.95
CA VAL A 166 5.06 -1.68 -11.97
C VAL A 166 3.67 -1.23 -12.45
N GLY A 167 3.32 -1.63 -13.67
CA GLY A 167 2.06 -1.29 -14.34
C GLY A 167 0.84 -1.98 -13.74
N ALA A 168 -0.31 -1.87 -14.41
CA ALA A 168 -1.63 -2.32 -13.94
C ALA A 168 -1.72 -3.83 -13.59
N VAL A 169 -1.40 -4.19 -12.33
CA VAL A 169 -1.53 -5.56 -11.83
C VAL A 169 -3.01 -5.85 -11.51
N SER A 170 -3.60 -6.84 -12.20
CA SER A 170 -5.01 -7.22 -12.01
C SER A 170 -5.14 -8.58 -11.33
N ARG A 171 -4.81 -8.65 -10.04
CA ARG A 171 -4.91 -9.85 -9.19
C ARG A 171 -5.73 -9.53 -7.92
N PRO A 172 -6.62 -10.42 -7.45
CA PRO A 172 -7.23 -10.25 -6.13
C PRO A 172 -6.14 -10.21 -5.05
N LEU A 173 -6.23 -9.22 -4.16
CA LEU A 173 -5.29 -8.99 -3.07
C LEU A 173 -6.02 -9.04 -1.73
N MET A 174 -5.57 -9.86 -0.81
CA MET A 174 -6.00 -9.83 0.58
C MET A 174 -4.89 -9.23 1.44
N LEU A 175 -5.22 -8.23 2.25
CA LEU A 175 -4.27 -7.54 3.13
C LEU A 175 -4.67 -7.71 4.61
N SER A 176 -3.66 -7.95 5.44
CA SER A 176 -3.75 -7.93 6.89
C SER A 176 -2.50 -7.29 7.49
N GLY A 177 -2.67 -6.28 8.34
CA GLY A 177 -1.59 -5.61 9.06
C GLY A 177 -0.89 -4.50 8.28
N TYR A 178 0.10 -3.89 8.92
CA TYR A 178 0.81 -2.69 8.43
C TYR A 178 2.08 -3.01 7.64
N GLY A 179 2.32 -4.29 7.35
CA GLY A 179 3.52 -4.80 6.71
C GLY A 179 4.81 -4.61 7.50
N VAL A 180 5.93 -4.95 6.85
CA VAL A 180 7.27 -4.85 7.45
C VAL A 180 7.59 -3.39 7.82
N ALA A 181 8.03 -3.18 9.06
CA ALA A 181 8.37 -1.86 9.62
C ALA A 181 7.24 -0.81 9.48
N SER A 182 5.98 -1.25 9.47
CA SER A 182 4.81 -0.37 9.36
C SER A 182 4.82 0.53 8.11
N ASN A 183 5.39 0.04 7.02
CA ASN A 183 5.51 0.75 5.74
C ASN A 183 4.37 0.44 4.75
N GLY A 184 3.37 -0.34 5.18
CA GLY A 184 2.25 -0.84 4.37
C GLY A 184 2.41 -2.31 4.03
N ALA A 185 1.34 -3.09 4.17
CA ALA A 185 1.26 -4.46 3.66
C ALA A 185 1.29 -4.48 2.12
N LEU A 186 0.70 -3.47 1.49
CA LEU A 186 0.99 -3.10 0.10
C LEU A 186 1.86 -1.84 0.11
N ARG A 187 3.01 -1.85 -0.58
CA ARG A 187 3.94 -0.74 -0.60
C ARG A 187 4.34 -0.36 -2.01
N SER A 188 4.22 0.91 -2.37
CA SER A 188 4.87 1.51 -3.54
C SER A 188 6.12 2.25 -3.10
N SER A 189 7.29 1.78 -3.55
CA SER A 189 8.59 2.35 -3.14
C SER A 189 8.87 3.71 -3.79
N SER A 190 8.55 3.86 -5.07
CA SER A 190 8.72 5.10 -5.85
C SER A 190 8.03 4.98 -7.20
N GLY A 191 8.10 6.03 -8.03
CA GLY A 191 7.58 6.04 -9.39
C GLY A 191 6.06 6.08 -9.46
N THR A 192 5.51 5.67 -10.62
CA THR A 192 4.06 5.53 -10.82
C THR A 192 3.73 4.06 -10.97
N ASN A 193 2.90 3.55 -10.05
CA ASN A 193 2.50 2.15 -10.00
C ASN A 193 0.97 2.00 -9.99
N ALA A 194 0.47 0.84 -10.41
CA ALA A 194 -0.97 0.57 -10.42
C ALA A 194 -1.35 -0.85 -9.97
N TRP A 195 -2.36 -0.93 -9.10
CA TRP A 195 -3.02 -2.17 -8.69
C TRP A 195 -4.51 -2.12 -9.07
N ASN A 196 -4.91 -2.88 -10.09
CA ASN A 196 -6.27 -2.86 -10.63
C ASN A 196 -7.14 -4.03 -10.14
N GLY A 197 -6.55 -5.03 -9.50
CA GLY A 197 -7.33 -6.11 -8.90
C GLY A 197 -8.02 -5.65 -7.61
N ASN A 198 -9.12 -6.30 -7.24
CA ASN A 198 -9.82 -6.00 -6.01
C ASN A 198 -8.92 -6.23 -4.79
N VAL A 199 -9.10 -5.41 -3.75
CA VAL A 199 -8.38 -5.51 -2.50
C VAL A 199 -9.38 -5.83 -1.37
N THR A 200 -9.05 -6.79 -0.52
CA THR A 200 -9.83 -7.15 0.66
C THR A 200 -9.00 -6.92 1.92
N LEU A 201 -9.50 -6.09 2.83
CA LEU A 201 -8.91 -5.84 4.14
C LEU A 201 -9.48 -6.85 5.13
N SER A 202 -8.79 -7.99 5.31
CA SER A 202 -9.24 -9.04 6.25
C SER A 202 -9.06 -8.63 7.72
N ALA A 203 -8.24 -7.62 7.97
CA ALA A 203 -8.04 -6.91 9.23
C ALA A 203 -7.59 -5.48 8.90
N ASP A 204 -7.34 -4.65 9.91
CA ASP A 204 -6.71 -3.33 9.70
C ASP A 204 -5.41 -3.50 8.92
N ALA A 205 -5.23 -2.69 7.87
CA ALA A 205 -4.08 -2.84 7.00
C ALA A 205 -3.57 -1.51 6.43
N GLY A 206 -2.26 -1.49 6.18
CA GLY A 206 -1.57 -0.33 5.62
C GLY A 206 -1.37 -0.42 4.11
N ILE A 207 -1.59 0.68 3.41
CA ILE A 207 -1.06 0.92 2.06
C ILE A 207 -0.05 2.06 2.14
N GLY A 208 1.22 1.77 1.86
CA GLY A 208 2.29 2.74 1.88
C GLY A 208 2.69 3.22 0.49
N VAL A 209 2.85 4.52 0.34
CA VAL A 209 3.46 5.13 -0.85
C VAL A 209 4.61 6.00 -0.38
N ALA A 210 5.84 5.51 -0.51
CA ALA A 210 6.99 6.23 0.01
C ALA A 210 7.24 7.52 -0.78
N ALA A 211 7.23 7.41 -2.11
CA ALA A 211 7.32 8.51 -3.06
C ALA A 211 6.50 8.21 -4.34
N GLY A 212 6.22 9.22 -5.15
CA GLY A 212 5.45 9.07 -6.40
C GLY A 212 3.98 8.76 -6.15
N THR A 213 3.39 7.93 -7.01
CA THR A 213 1.94 7.65 -7.02
C THR A 213 1.68 6.15 -7.11
N LEU A 214 0.79 5.65 -6.26
CA LEU A 214 0.15 4.35 -6.40
C LEU A 214 -1.33 4.56 -6.74
N THR A 215 -1.77 4.04 -7.88
CA THR A 215 -3.19 3.99 -8.22
C THR A 215 -3.77 2.64 -7.83
N VAL A 216 -4.81 2.63 -7.01
CA VAL A 216 -5.63 1.44 -6.77
C VAL A 216 -6.91 1.57 -7.59
N GLY A 217 -6.96 0.81 -8.68
CA GLY A 217 -8.05 0.76 -9.64
C GLY A 217 -9.17 -0.20 -9.25
N GLY A 218 -8.86 -1.26 -8.50
CA GLY A 218 -9.85 -2.22 -8.00
C GLY A 218 -10.55 -1.74 -6.75
N ALA A 219 -11.75 -2.26 -6.48
CA ALA A 219 -12.50 -1.92 -5.26
C ALA A 219 -11.81 -2.49 -4.02
N ILE A 220 -11.76 -1.69 -2.94
CA ILE A 220 -11.29 -2.08 -1.61
C ILE A 220 -12.51 -2.41 -0.74
N SER A 221 -12.52 -3.58 -0.12
CA SER A 221 -13.64 -4.09 0.70
C SER A 221 -13.14 -4.72 2.01
N GLY A 222 -14.05 -5.11 2.90
CA GLY A 222 -13.73 -5.85 4.13
C GLY A 222 -13.86 -5.03 5.41
N PRO A 223 -13.77 -5.68 6.59
CA PRO A 223 -14.03 -5.01 7.87
C PRO A 223 -12.92 -4.06 8.31
N GLY A 224 -11.68 -4.25 7.84
CA GLY A 224 -10.52 -3.52 8.35
C GLY A 224 -10.51 -2.02 8.05
N GLN A 225 -9.85 -1.27 8.93
CA GLN A 225 -9.43 0.11 8.64
C GLN A 225 -8.33 0.11 7.58
N LEU A 226 -8.42 1.05 6.64
CA LEU A 226 -7.35 1.32 5.68
C LEU A 226 -6.46 2.45 6.19
N THR A 227 -5.16 2.20 6.38
CA THR A 227 -4.19 3.24 6.76
C THR A 227 -3.29 3.60 5.59
N LYS A 228 -3.38 4.84 5.12
CA LYS A 228 -2.43 5.42 4.17
C LYS A 228 -1.15 5.84 4.88
N LEU A 229 -0.02 5.29 4.41
CA LEU A 229 1.33 5.53 4.92
C LEU A 229 2.23 6.17 3.85
N GLY A 230 3.33 6.78 4.28
CA GLY A 230 4.35 7.36 3.40
C GLY A 230 3.96 8.69 2.75
N ALA A 231 4.96 9.42 2.22
CA ALA A 231 4.81 10.79 1.75
C ALA A 231 4.17 10.91 0.35
N GLY A 232 4.15 9.85 -0.44
CA GLY A 232 3.59 9.86 -1.80
C GLY A 232 2.07 9.85 -1.85
N GLN A 233 1.53 9.82 -3.07
CA GLN A 233 0.11 9.86 -3.36
C GLN A 233 -0.49 8.46 -3.54
N LEU A 234 -1.60 8.18 -2.86
CA LEU A 234 -2.48 7.05 -3.14
C LEU A 234 -3.72 7.56 -3.89
N THR A 235 -3.97 7.04 -5.08
CA THR A 235 -5.16 7.39 -5.88
C THR A 235 -6.16 6.26 -5.81
N LEU A 236 -7.39 6.53 -5.37
CA LEU A 236 -8.46 5.54 -5.24
C LEU A 236 -9.53 5.79 -6.32
N ASN A 237 -9.63 4.89 -7.30
CA ASN A 237 -10.48 5.09 -8.47
C ASN A 237 -11.83 4.37 -8.42
N ALA A 238 -11.95 3.26 -7.69
CA ALA A 238 -13.17 2.46 -7.57
C ALA A 238 -13.98 2.83 -6.33
N ALA A 239 -15.29 2.58 -6.38
CA ALA A 239 -16.13 2.65 -5.18
C ALA A 239 -15.69 1.56 -4.19
N ASN A 240 -15.43 1.96 -2.96
CA ASN A 240 -14.87 1.13 -1.91
C ASN A 240 -15.94 0.85 -0.85
N THR A 241 -15.89 -0.34 -0.26
CA THR A 241 -16.87 -0.83 0.72
C THR A 241 -16.23 -1.33 2.02
N PHE A 242 -14.97 -0.94 2.28
CA PHE A 242 -14.38 -1.22 3.59
C PHE A 242 -15.10 -0.42 4.70
N SER A 243 -15.29 -1.04 5.86
CA SER A 243 -16.12 -0.48 6.93
C SER A 243 -15.34 0.07 8.13
N GLY A 244 -14.05 -0.27 8.29
CA GLY A 244 -13.24 0.17 9.44
C GLY A 244 -12.79 1.63 9.41
N GLY A 245 -13.15 2.37 8.36
CA GLY A 245 -12.74 3.76 8.16
C GLY A 245 -11.37 3.91 7.49
N MET A 246 -10.95 5.17 7.34
CA MET A 246 -9.72 5.56 6.65
C MET A 246 -8.81 6.33 7.59
N ALA A 247 -7.61 5.84 7.81
CA ALA A 247 -6.55 6.55 8.52
C ALA A 247 -5.53 7.13 7.55
N LEU A 248 -5.09 8.36 7.82
CA LEU A 248 -4.18 9.16 7.01
C LEU A 248 -2.97 9.52 7.88
N ALA A 249 -1.92 8.70 7.83
CA ALA A 249 -0.69 8.94 8.59
C ALA A 249 0.25 9.94 7.89
N GLY A 250 0.08 10.15 6.59
CA GLY A 250 0.85 11.12 5.82
C GLY A 250 0.60 11.08 4.32
N GLY A 251 1.23 12.02 3.61
CA GLY A 251 1.15 12.13 2.16
C GLY A 251 -0.24 12.53 1.65
N THR A 252 -0.58 12.10 0.44
CA THR A 252 -1.82 12.50 -0.24
C THR A 252 -2.69 11.30 -0.56
N VAL A 253 -4.01 11.45 -0.44
CA VAL A 253 -5.00 10.53 -1.00
C VAL A 253 -5.86 11.29 -2.00
N ALA A 254 -5.81 10.89 -3.26
CA ALA A 254 -6.58 11.49 -4.34
C ALA A 254 -7.86 10.71 -4.59
N ILE A 255 -9.00 11.41 -4.61
CA ILE A 255 -10.34 10.83 -4.81
C ILE A 255 -11.20 11.71 -5.74
N ASN A 256 -12.15 11.07 -6.41
CA ASN A 256 -13.15 11.70 -7.27
C ASN A 256 -14.60 11.50 -6.79
N GLY A 257 -14.79 10.99 -5.58
CA GLY A 257 -16.11 10.83 -4.94
C GLY A 257 -15.95 10.36 -3.49
N GLU A 258 -16.96 10.58 -2.63
CA GLU A 258 -16.86 10.19 -1.21
C GLU A 258 -16.81 8.67 -1.01
N ASN A 259 -17.46 7.91 -1.90
CA ASN A 259 -17.48 6.44 -1.88
C ASN A 259 -16.11 5.82 -2.19
N ARG A 260 -15.06 6.63 -2.43
CA ARG A 260 -13.67 6.18 -2.45
C ARG A 260 -13.11 5.97 -1.03
N LEU A 261 -13.74 6.52 0.00
CA LEU A 261 -13.27 6.48 1.39
C LEU A 261 -13.94 5.38 2.23
N GLY A 262 -14.46 4.34 1.58
CA GLY A 262 -15.16 3.23 2.22
C GLY A 262 -16.68 3.43 2.23
N VAL A 263 -17.38 2.65 3.05
CA VAL A 263 -18.84 2.81 3.22
C VAL A 263 -19.21 4.22 3.67
N THR A 264 -20.45 4.63 3.41
CA THR A 264 -20.99 5.91 3.88
C THR A 264 -20.82 6.02 5.40
N ASP A 265 -20.48 7.22 5.87
CA ASP A 265 -20.25 7.54 7.29
C ASP A 265 -19.06 6.85 7.98
N ALA A 266 -18.32 5.98 7.30
CA ALA A 266 -17.09 5.42 7.85
C ALA A 266 -16.09 6.55 8.22
N PRO A 267 -15.52 6.55 9.44
CA PRO A 267 -14.76 7.69 9.94
C PRO A 267 -13.46 7.89 9.17
N ILE A 268 -13.00 9.15 9.14
CA ILE A 268 -11.68 9.53 8.63
C ILE A 268 -10.81 10.00 9.81
N PHE A 269 -9.59 9.48 9.91
CA PHE A 269 -8.63 9.84 10.95
C PHE A 269 -7.37 10.43 10.33
N PHE A 270 -7.12 11.72 10.52
CA PHE A 270 -5.82 12.33 10.25
C PHE A 270 -4.92 12.07 11.45
N GLN A 271 -3.98 11.12 11.28
CA GLN A 271 -3.01 10.73 12.32
C GLN A 271 -1.67 11.48 12.17
N GLY A 272 -1.42 12.04 10.99
CA GLY A 272 -0.31 12.95 10.71
C GLY A 272 -0.74 14.04 9.74
N SER A 273 0.22 14.85 9.29
CA SER A 273 -0.02 15.85 8.25
C SER A 273 -0.24 15.16 6.90
N ALA A 274 -1.50 15.08 6.49
CA ALA A 274 -1.92 14.42 5.27
C ALA A 274 -2.91 15.29 4.48
N THR A 275 -3.11 14.97 3.20
CA THR A 275 -3.98 15.74 2.31
C THR A 275 -4.97 14.83 1.60
N LEU A 276 -6.25 15.19 1.65
CA LEU A 276 -7.26 14.71 0.72
C LEU A 276 -7.25 15.64 -0.51
N LEU A 277 -6.96 15.07 -1.68
CA LEU A 277 -6.96 15.78 -2.95
C LEU A 277 -8.22 15.41 -3.74
N GLY A 278 -9.05 16.40 -4.04
CA GLY A 278 -10.28 16.22 -4.81
C GLY A 278 -10.02 16.44 -6.29
N THR A 279 -10.39 15.48 -7.13
CA THR A 279 -10.31 15.60 -8.61
C THR A 279 -11.68 15.75 -9.27
N ALA A 280 -12.75 15.66 -8.49
CA ALA A 280 -14.11 16.07 -8.83
C ALA A 280 -14.74 16.70 -7.56
N ASN A 281 -15.89 17.36 -7.69
CA ASN A 281 -16.58 17.90 -6.51
C ASN A 281 -16.92 16.78 -5.52
N ILE A 282 -16.59 16.97 -4.25
CA ILE A 282 -16.80 15.99 -3.18
C ILE A 282 -17.72 16.57 -2.12
N THR A 283 -18.71 15.81 -1.69
CA THR A 283 -19.47 16.08 -0.47
C THR A 283 -19.24 14.91 0.48
N LEU A 284 -18.68 15.15 1.66
CA LEU A 284 -18.60 14.17 2.73
C LEU A 284 -19.90 14.22 3.54
N SER A 285 -20.57 13.08 3.66
CA SER A 285 -21.84 12.92 4.37
C SER A 285 -21.84 13.50 5.80
N ALA A 286 -23.03 13.88 6.28
CA ALA A 286 -23.20 14.46 7.62
C ALA A 286 -22.89 13.48 8.77
N GLY A 287 -22.97 12.16 8.53
CA GLY A 287 -22.59 11.14 9.49
C GLY A 287 -21.10 10.80 9.47
N ARG A 288 -20.34 11.27 8.46
CA ARG A 288 -18.90 11.01 8.35
C ARG A 288 -18.11 11.97 9.23
N THR A 289 -17.70 11.49 10.39
CA THR A 289 -16.79 12.22 11.28
C THR A 289 -15.37 12.26 10.71
N VAL A 290 -14.77 13.45 10.72
CA VAL A 290 -13.34 13.67 10.44
C VAL A 290 -12.65 13.99 11.76
N THR A 291 -11.73 13.14 12.18
CA THR A 291 -10.95 13.33 13.42
C THR A 291 -9.53 13.72 13.07
N ILE A 292 -9.04 14.84 13.62
CA ILE A 292 -7.67 15.32 13.48
C ILE A 292 -6.94 15.09 14.80
N GLN A 293 -5.99 14.15 14.82
CA GLN A 293 -5.25 13.79 16.03
C GLN A 293 -4.22 14.86 16.42
N THR A 294 -3.61 14.68 17.59
CA THR A 294 -2.59 15.61 18.12
C THR A 294 -1.43 15.72 17.14
N ASN A 295 -0.98 16.95 16.89
CA ASN A 295 0.10 17.27 15.93
C ASN A 295 -0.19 16.89 14.47
N ALA A 296 -1.42 16.46 14.15
CA ALA A 296 -1.84 16.21 12.77
C ALA A 296 -2.42 17.47 12.14
N VAL A 297 -2.36 17.52 10.81
CA VAL A 297 -2.98 18.57 9.99
C VAL A 297 -3.83 17.92 8.93
N ALA A 298 -5.13 18.23 8.91
CA ALA A 298 -6.05 17.81 7.88
C ALA A 298 -5.99 18.75 6.67
N GLY A 299 -5.33 18.32 5.60
CA GLY A 299 -5.28 19.04 4.34
C GLY A 299 -6.46 18.71 3.43
N PHE A 300 -7.13 19.72 2.89
CA PHE A 300 -8.08 19.60 1.79
C PHE A 300 -7.56 20.40 0.60
N ASP A 301 -7.40 19.75 -0.55
CA ASP A 301 -6.75 20.31 -1.74
C ASP A 301 -7.53 19.99 -3.03
N GLY A 302 -7.13 20.65 -4.12
CA GLY A 302 -7.69 20.51 -5.45
C GLY A 302 -8.23 21.84 -6.01
N THR A 303 -8.66 21.78 -7.26
CA THR A 303 -9.32 22.89 -7.98
C THR A 303 -10.85 22.80 -7.88
N VAL A 304 -11.36 21.89 -7.05
CA VAL A 304 -12.76 21.48 -6.97
C VAL A 304 -13.43 22.02 -5.70
N THR A 305 -14.73 21.78 -5.56
CA THR A 305 -15.45 22.05 -4.31
C THR A 305 -15.44 20.80 -3.41
N TRP A 306 -15.00 20.99 -2.17
CA TRP A 306 -15.20 20.10 -1.04
C TRP A 306 -16.31 20.64 -0.16
N VAL A 307 -17.31 19.82 0.17
CA VAL A 307 -18.30 20.11 1.21
C VAL A 307 -18.12 19.08 2.31
N VAL A 308 -17.82 19.53 3.53
CA VAL A 308 -17.72 18.68 4.70
C VAL A 308 -18.97 18.91 5.55
N SER A 309 -19.95 18.02 5.41
CA SER A 309 -21.22 18.10 6.13
C SER A 309 -21.14 17.50 7.53
N GLY A 310 -20.27 16.51 7.73
CA GLY A 310 -20.01 15.91 9.04
C GLY A 310 -19.11 16.76 9.94
N PRO A 311 -19.01 16.44 11.24
CA PRO A 311 -18.18 17.20 12.17
C PRO A 311 -16.69 16.92 11.95
N ILE A 312 -15.88 17.98 12.01
CA ILE A 312 -14.43 17.90 12.16
C ILE A 312 -14.09 18.09 13.64
N VAL A 313 -13.41 17.12 14.24
CA VAL A 313 -13.12 17.05 15.69
C VAL A 313 -11.65 16.75 15.97
N GLY A 314 -11.21 16.94 17.22
CA GLY A 314 -9.88 16.54 17.69
C GLY A 314 -8.86 17.68 17.76
N PRO A 315 -7.68 17.44 18.36
CA PRO A 315 -6.77 18.52 18.71
C PRO A 315 -5.92 19.09 17.56
N GLY A 316 -5.90 18.43 16.39
CA GLY A 316 -5.10 18.88 15.26
C GLY A 316 -5.69 20.04 14.47
N GLY A 317 -4.91 20.55 13.52
CA GLY A 317 -5.24 21.75 12.72
C GLY A 317 -5.85 21.44 11.36
N LEU A 318 -6.56 22.41 10.80
CA LEU A 318 -7.15 22.34 9.46
C LEU A 318 -6.33 23.16 8.46
N LEU A 319 -6.12 22.62 7.25
CA LEU A 319 -5.39 23.31 6.18
C LEU A 319 -6.17 23.25 4.87
N LYS A 320 -6.64 24.41 4.42
CA LYS A 320 -7.24 24.59 3.10
C LYS A 320 -6.16 24.94 2.08
N LYS A 321 -5.96 24.06 1.10
CA LYS A 321 -5.05 24.19 -0.05
C LYS A 321 -5.82 24.25 -1.38
N GLY A 322 -5.07 24.47 -2.46
CA GLY A 322 -5.60 24.46 -3.82
C GLY A 322 -6.51 25.66 -4.11
N SER A 323 -6.70 25.96 -5.39
CA SER A 323 -7.55 27.08 -5.82
C SER A 323 -9.05 26.83 -5.66
N GLY A 324 -9.45 25.60 -5.33
CA GLY A 324 -10.85 25.21 -5.11
C GLY A 324 -11.49 25.80 -3.86
N LYS A 325 -12.69 25.32 -3.53
CA LYS A 325 -13.47 25.75 -2.36
C LYS A 325 -13.61 24.62 -1.34
N LEU A 326 -13.40 24.91 -0.06
CA LEU A 326 -13.76 24.03 1.04
C LEU A 326 -14.89 24.67 1.82
N THR A 327 -16.03 24.01 1.87
CA THR A 327 -17.23 24.44 2.60
C THR A 327 -17.37 23.59 3.86
N LEU A 328 -17.31 24.23 5.03
CA LEU A 328 -17.54 23.62 6.32
C LEU A 328 -19.01 23.80 6.72
N ALA A 329 -19.81 22.75 6.50
CA ALA A 329 -21.24 22.74 6.79
C ALA A 329 -21.58 22.01 8.10
N GLY A 330 -20.67 21.20 8.63
CA GLY A 330 -20.84 20.50 9.92
C GLY A 330 -20.56 21.34 11.16
N ALA A 331 -20.85 20.77 12.33
CA ALA A 331 -20.50 21.33 13.63
C ALA A 331 -19.08 20.89 14.02
N ASN A 332 -18.10 21.73 13.71
CA ASN A 332 -16.69 21.48 13.95
C ASN A 332 -16.27 21.91 15.37
N THR A 333 -15.48 21.06 16.01
CA THR A 333 -14.97 21.24 17.39
C THR A 333 -13.48 20.91 17.51
N TYR A 334 -12.76 20.82 16.39
CA TYR A 334 -11.31 20.68 16.43
C TYR A 334 -10.68 21.90 17.12
N SER A 335 -9.58 21.69 17.85
CA SER A 335 -8.95 22.76 18.63
C SER A 335 -7.66 23.30 18.03
N GLY A 336 -7.10 22.64 17.02
CA GLY A 336 -5.99 23.22 16.26
C GLY A 336 -6.46 24.41 15.42
N GLY A 337 -5.53 25.31 15.12
CA GLY A 337 -5.84 26.46 14.26
C GLY A 337 -6.18 26.06 12.82
N THR A 338 -6.67 27.04 12.06
CA THR A 338 -7.01 26.88 10.65
C THR A 338 -6.09 27.73 9.77
N THR A 339 -5.49 27.14 8.75
CA THR A 339 -4.73 27.86 7.73
C THR A 339 -5.44 27.80 6.39
N VAL A 340 -5.69 28.96 5.79
CA VAL A 340 -6.22 29.08 4.43
C VAL A 340 -5.08 29.54 3.52
N SER A 341 -4.43 28.61 2.84
CA SER A 341 -3.27 28.93 2.00
C SER A 341 -3.65 29.36 0.58
N ASN A 342 -4.75 28.85 0.03
CA ASN A 342 -5.25 29.19 -1.30
C ASN A 342 -6.76 28.91 -1.45
N GLY A 343 -7.38 29.53 -2.46
CA GLY A 343 -8.79 29.36 -2.80
C GLY A 343 -9.73 29.95 -1.75
N VAL A 344 -10.85 29.26 -1.52
CA VAL A 344 -11.92 29.73 -0.62
C VAL A 344 -12.14 28.73 0.50
N LEU A 345 -12.08 29.17 1.76
CA LEU A 345 -12.69 28.50 2.89
C LEU A 345 -14.05 29.14 3.17
N GLU A 346 -15.13 28.41 2.98
CA GLU A 346 -16.50 28.84 3.26
C GLU A 346 -17.03 28.20 4.55
N ILE A 347 -17.59 29.01 5.44
CA ILE A 347 -18.26 28.55 6.67
C ILE A 347 -19.76 28.68 6.50
N GLY A 348 -20.47 27.57 6.71
CA GLY A 348 -21.88 27.44 6.39
C GLY A 348 -22.12 27.11 4.91
N ASN A 349 -23.34 27.31 4.44
CA ASN A 349 -23.75 27.16 3.03
C ASN A 349 -25.09 27.86 2.80
N GLY A 350 -25.25 29.07 3.35
CA GLY A 350 -26.50 29.82 3.33
C GLY A 350 -27.54 29.39 4.38
N GLY A 351 -27.23 28.40 5.22
CA GLY A 351 -28.04 28.00 6.37
C GLY A 351 -27.48 28.50 7.71
N THR A 352 -27.91 27.87 8.81
CA THR A 352 -27.45 28.13 10.18
C THR A 352 -26.49 27.05 10.70
N ALA A 353 -26.14 26.07 9.88
CA ALA A 353 -25.12 25.07 10.18
C ALA A 353 -23.73 25.56 9.72
N GLY A 354 -22.66 24.89 10.20
CA GLY A 354 -21.28 25.23 9.88
C GLY A 354 -20.60 26.08 10.95
N THR A 355 -19.61 25.54 11.64
CA THR A 355 -18.81 26.28 12.64
C THR A 355 -17.33 26.32 12.23
N LEU A 356 -16.62 27.33 12.71
CA LEU A 356 -15.16 27.43 12.60
C LEU A 356 -14.60 27.72 13.99
N PRO A 357 -13.88 26.77 14.62
CA PRO A 357 -13.19 26.99 15.89
C PRO A 357 -11.74 27.49 15.70
N GLY A 358 -11.17 28.06 16.77
CA GLY A 358 -9.76 28.42 16.87
C GLY A 358 -9.37 29.69 16.11
N ASP A 359 -8.07 30.00 16.06
CA ASP A 359 -7.54 31.11 15.26
C ASP A 359 -7.37 30.71 13.79
N VAL A 360 -7.44 31.72 12.90
CA VAL A 360 -7.22 31.56 11.45
C VAL A 360 -6.02 32.35 10.98
N VAL A 361 -5.16 31.69 10.21
CA VAL A 361 -4.18 32.32 9.33
C VAL A 361 -4.70 32.28 7.89
N ASN A 362 -5.12 33.42 7.37
CA ASN A 362 -5.75 33.54 6.06
C ASN A 362 -4.82 34.22 5.06
N PHE A 363 -4.39 33.50 4.02
CA PHE A 363 -3.63 34.03 2.88
C PHE A 363 -4.47 34.09 1.59
N ALA A 364 -5.75 33.73 1.64
CA ALA A 364 -6.63 33.69 0.48
C ALA A 364 -8.01 34.26 0.80
N THR A 365 -9.10 33.52 0.62
CA THR A 365 -10.45 33.99 0.96
C THR A 365 -11.06 33.15 2.09
N LEU A 366 -11.45 33.83 3.17
CA LEU A 366 -12.34 33.30 4.20
C LEU A 366 -13.73 33.88 4.01
N LEU A 367 -14.70 33.03 3.68
CA LEU A 367 -16.08 33.39 3.37
C LEU A 367 -17.00 32.89 4.49
N PHE A 368 -17.74 33.79 5.12
CA PHE A 368 -18.82 33.41 6.03
C PHE A 368 -20.18 33.52 5.32
N ASN A 369 -20.80 32.37 5.07
CA ASN A 369 -22.10 32.23 4.42
C ASN A 369 -23.13 31.62 5.39
N ARG A 370 -23.43 32.38 6.45
CA ARG A 370 -24.42 32.03 7.48
C ARG A 370 -25.65 32.94 7.41
N ALA A 371 -26.83 32.35 7.54
CA ALA A 371 -28.12 33.04 7.50
C ALA A 371 -28.55 33.63 8.86
N ASP A 372 -27.95 33.18 9.96
CA ASP A 372 -28.17 33.68 11.31
C ASP A 372 -27.10 34.67 11.76
N ALA A 373 -27.38 35.37 12.87
CA ALA A 373 -26.37 36.15 13.57
C ALA A 373 -25.38 35.20 14.24
N TRP A 374 -24.10 35.29 13.86
CA TRP A 374 -23.05 34.44 14.40
C TRP A 374 -21.81 35.28 14.66
N THR A 375 -21.16 35.03 15.80
CA THR A 375 -19.92 35.71 16.20
C THR A 375 -18.77 34.73 16.10
N TYR A 376 -17.74 35.10 15.35
CA TYR A 376 -16.50 34.33 15.31
C TYR A 376 -15.61 34.75 16.47
N ALA A 377 -15.29 33.80 17.35
CA ALA A 377 -14.53 34.09 18.57
C ALA A 377 -13.01 34.10 18.37
N GLY A 378 -12.50 33.45 17.32
CA GLY A 378 -11.06 33.35 17.05
C GLY A 378 -10.48 34.57 16.36
N SER A 379 -9.16 34.73 16.44
CA SER A 379 -8.44 35.78 15.70
C SER A 379 -8.36 35.41 14.22
N ILE A 380 -8.35 36.43 13.36
CA ILE A 380 -8.07 36.27 11.93
C ILE A 380 -6.84 37.13 11.61
N GLY A 381 -5.73 36.48 11.28
CA GLY A 381 -4.52 37.13 10.78
C GLY A 381 -4.18 36.71 9.34
N GLY A 382 -3.13 37.31 8.78
CA GLY A 382 -2.68 37.05 7.41
C GLY A 382 -3.18 38.10 6.41
N THR A 383 -2.77 37.95 5.15
CA THR A 383 -2.98 38.95 4.08
C THR A 383 -4.25 38.72 3.25
N GLY A 384 -5.02 37.69 3.55
CA GLY A 384 -6.20 37.27 2.79
C GLY A 384 -7.44 38.10 3.06
N ALA A 385 -8.41 38.02 2.14
CA ALA A 385 -9.71 38.66 2.26
C ALA A 385 -10.65 37.89 3.19
N VAL A 386 -11.47 38.64 3.94
CA VAL A 386 -12.60 38.11 4.72
C VAL A 386 -13.89 38.65 4.12
N ILE A 387 -14.81 37.76 3.77
CA ILE A 387 -16.06 38.10 3.08
C ILE A 387 -17.25 37.59 3.89
N LYS A 388 -18.29 38.42 4.03
CA LYS A 388 -19.62 38.03 4.52
C LYS A 388 -20.58 37.97 3.35
N ALA A 389 -21.21 36.82 3.12
CA ALA A 389 -22.17 36.64 2.01
C ALA A 389 -23.58 36.22 2.44
N GLY A 390 -23.75 35.61 3.62
CA GLY A 390 -25.08 35.15 4.08
C GLY A 390 -26.00 36.31 4.51
N ALA A 391 -27.32 36.07 4.54
CA ALA A 391 -28.34 37.08 4.87
C ALA A 391 -28.42 37.46 6.36
N GLY A 392 -27.71 36.74 7.25
CA GLY A 392 -27.73 37.02 8.68
C GLY A 392 -27.15 38.38 9.05
N ALA A 393 -27.47 38.87 10.25
CA ALA A 393 -26.95 40.12 10.82
C ALA A 393 -25.41 40.22 10.74
N PRO A 394 -24.81 41.43 10.87
CA PRO A 394 -23.37 41.61 10.79
C PRO A 394 -22.63 40.61 11.69
N ILE A 395 -21.64 39.91 11.14
CA ILE A 395 -20.78 39.03 11.95
C ILE A 395 -19.89 39.94 12.79
N GLY A 396 -19.89 39.73 14.11
CA GLY A 396 -18.86 40.28 14.97
C GLY A 396 -17.52 39.66 14.58
N LEU A 397 -16.70 40.42 13.83
CA LEU A 397 -15.33 40.04 13.50
C LEU A 397 -14.38 40.74 14.49
N PRO A 398 -13.39 40.05 15.06
CA PRO A 398 -12.32 40.74 15.77
C PRO A 398 -11.57 41.66 14.81
N LYS A 399 -10.97 42.74 15.33
CA LYS A 399 -10.11 43.63 14.54
C LYS A 399 -9.03 42.78 13.86
N GLN A 400 -8.96 42.81 12.54
CA GLN A 400 -7.83 42.22 11.81
C GLN A 400 -6.56 42.95 12.26
N SER A 401 -5.59 42.21 12.81
CA SER A 401 -4.24 42.75 12.99
C SER A 401 -3.58 42.77 11.62
N ALA A 402 -3.25 43.98 11.15
CA ALA A 402 -2.54 44.21 9.88
C ALA A 402 -1.17 43.53 9.84
#